data_AF-A0A6G3MMB2-F1
#
_entry.id   AF-A0A6G3MMB2-F1
#
_cell.length_a   1.000
_cell.length_b   1.000
_cell.length_c   1.000
_cell.angle_alpha   90.00
_cell.angle_beta   90.00
_cell.angle_gamma   90.00
#
_symmetry.space_group_name_H-M   'P 1'
#
loop_
_entity.id
_entity.type
_entity.pdbx_description
1 polymer ?
#
loop_
_entity_poly.entity_id
_entity_poly.type
_entity_poly.pdbx_seq_one_letter_code
_entity_poly.pdbx_strand_id
1 'polypeptide(L)'
;VLQSEIYEEWLKNNKSVHKSWHLLFQAGEKGLNIADYYRALPVSFTPFRTISPSPLIPNQNVTVDNNEYLNEYLGVNNLIRCYQEKGHHIANIDPLGVNYEPFRKNPIELTLSYWGLNESHLNKIYQLPKTTYIGGTKTELSLK
;
A
#
# COMPACT_ATOMS: atom_id res chain seq x y z
N VAL A 1 4.20 29.63 15.06
CA VAL A 1 3.18 30.32 14.26
C VAL A 1 1.84 29.71 14.60
N LEU A 2 0.92 30.49 15.15
CA LEU A 2 -0.40 29.98 15.55
C LEU A 2 -1.30 29.86 14.32
N GLN A 3 -2.21 28.87 14.30
CA GLN A 3 -3.13 28.68 13.16
C GLN A 3 -3.96 29.94 12.85
N SER A 4 -4.30 30.73 13.87
CA SER A 4 -4.99 32.02 13.74
C SER A 4 -4.16 33.05 12.98
N GLU A 5 -2.86 33.10 13.22
CA GLU A 5 -1.92 34.03 12.58
C GLU A 5 -1.75 33.70 11.09
N ILE A 6 -1.62 32.41 10.76
CA ILE A 6 -1.54 31.93 9.37
C ILE A 6 -2.86 32.21 8.62
N TYR A 7 -4.00 32.10 9.30
CA TYR A 7 -5.30 32.41 8.71
C TYR A 7 -5.47 33.90 8.42
N GLU A 8 -5.02 34.79 9.32
CA GLU A 8 -5.03 36.23 9.09
C GLU A 8 -4.09 36.65 7.94
N GLU A 9 -2.91 36.02 7.83
CA GLU A 9 -2.01 36.23 6.69
C GLU A 9 -2.63 35.74 5.38
N TRP A 10 -3.31 34.60 5.41
CA TRP A 10 -4.01 34.05 4.25
C TRP A 10 -5.16 34.96 3.79
N LEU A 11 -5.94 35.53 4.72
CA LEU A 11 -6.99 36.50 4.39
C LEU A 11 -6.45 37.77 3.72
N LYS A 12 -5.24 38.21 4.10
CA LYS A 12 -4.56 39.35 3.46
C LYS A 12 -4.04 38.99 2.08
N ASN A 13 -3.46 37.80 1.94
CA ASN A 13 -2.96 37.30 0.65
C ASN A 13 -3.00 35.77 0.59
N ASN A 14 -3.92 35.25 -0.23
CA ASN A 14 -4.17 33.82 -0.37
C ASN A 14 -2.95 33.01 -0.87
N LYS A 15 -1.89 33.65 -1.40
CA LYS A 15 -0.65 33.00 -1.86
C LYS A 15 0.52 33.06 -0.86
N SER A 16 0.37 33.81 0.24
CA SER A 16 1.45 33.99 1.23
C SER A 16 1.72 32.71 2.03
N VAL A 17 0.74 31.81 2.06
CA VAL A 17 0.73 30.62 2.90
C VAL A 17 1.00 29.37 2.07
N HIS A 18 1.68 28.38 2.66
CA HIS A 18 1.99 27.11 2.00
C HIS A 18 0.73 26.38 1.51
N LYS A 19 0.84 25.65 0.39
CA LYS A 19 -0.29 24.97 -0.28
C LYS A 19 -1.12 24.09 0.65
N SER A 20 -0.48 23.38 1.59
CA SER A 20 -1.19 22.53 2.57
C SER A 20 -2.14 23.31 3.48
N TRP A 21 -1.77 24.54 3.85
CA TRP A 21 -2.57 25.42 4.69
C TRP A 21 -3.60 26.21 3.89
N HIS A 22 -3.25 26.61 2.66
CA HIS A 22 -4.22 27.20 1.72
C HIS A 22 -5.42 26.28 1.49
N LEU A 23 -5.18 24.99 1.26
CA LEU A 23 -6.22 23.98 1.06
C LEU A 23 -7.10 23.78 2.29
N LEU A 24 -6.50 23.81 3.49
CA LEU A 24 -7.22 23.70 4.75
C LEU A 24 -8.22 24.85 4.93
N PHE A 25 -7.77 26.09 4.74
CA PHE A 25 -8.63 27.27 4.90
C PHE A 25 -9.70 27.34 3.82
N GLN A 26 -9.35 27.00 2.58
CA GLN A 26 -10.30 26.94 1.47
C GLN A 26 -11.37 25.85 1.66
N ALA A 27 -11.02 24.70 2.24
CA ALA A 27 -11.99 23.66 2.58
C ALA A 27 -12.93 24.13 3.72
N GLY A 28 -12.38 24.82 4.72
CA GLY A 28 -13.12 25.41 5.82
C GLY A 28 -14.15 26.45 5.38
N GLU A 29 -13.80 27.35 4.45
CA GLU A 29 -14.75 28.33 3.89
C GLU A 29 -15.92 27.66 3.15
N LYS A 30 -15.67 26.53 2.50
CA LYS A 30 -16.70 25.77 1.79
C LYS A 30 -17.52 24.85 2.71
N GLY A 31 -17.23 24.84 4.01
CA GLY A 31 -17.86 23.94 4.98
C GLY A 31 -17.59 22.46 4.71
N LEU A 32 -16.57 22.14 3.90
CA LEU A 32 -16.25 20.78 3.52
C LEU A 32 -15.17 20.21 4.45
N ASN A 33 -15.29 18.92 4.75
CA ASN A 33 -14.18 18.23 5.38
C ASN A 33 -12.98 18.21 4.42
N ILE A 34 -11.78 18.36 4.97
CA ILE A 34 -10.51 18.37 4.24
C ILE A 34 -10.40 17.14 3.32
N ALA A 35 -10.83 15.95 3.80
CA ALA A 35 -10.77 14.71 3.04
C ALA A 35 -11.66 14.75 1.77
N ASP A 36 -12.86 15.32 1.88
CA ASP A 36 -13.79 15.46 0.75
C ASP A 36 -13.30 16.53 -0.24
N TYR A 37 -12.65 17.57 0.29
CA TYR A 37 -12.04 18.61 -0.53
C TYR A 37 -10.86 18.07 -1.36
N TYR A 38 -9.96 17.28 -0.75
CA TYR A 38 -8.86 16.61 -1.48
C TYR A 38 -9.38 15.67 -2.57
N ARG A 39 -10.52 15.02 -2.36
CA ARG A 39 -11.14 14.13 -3.36
C ARG A 39 -11.73 14.89 -4.55
N ALA A 40 -12.23 16.10 -4.33
CA ALA A 40 -12.87 16.90 -5.36
C ALA A 40 -11.87 17.70 -6.24
N LEU A 41 -10.60 17.80 -5.85
CA LEU A 41 -9.60 18.52 -6.62
C LEU A 41 -9.12 17.69 -7.82
N PRO A 42 -9.05 18.27 -9.03
CA PRO A 42 -8.46 17.63 -10.19
C PRO A 42 -6.95 17.46 -9.93
N VAL A 43 -6.53 16.23 -9.62
CA VAL A 43 -5.16 15.92 -9.23
C VAL A 43 -4.27 15.91 -10.47
N SER A 44 -3.72 17.08 -10.82
CA SER A 44 -2.45 17.15 -11.54
C SER A 44 -1.36 17.34 -10.48
N PHE A 45 -0.31 16.51 -10.54
CA PHE A 45 0.82 16.36 -9.62
C PHE A 45 0.69 15.23 -8.60
N THR A 46 1.33 14.11 -8.97
CA THR A 46 1.88 13.10 -8.07
C THR A 46 3.09 13.68 -7.33
N PRO A 47 3.12 13.56 -6.00
CA PRO A 47 4.34 13.09 -5.35
C PRO A 47 3.98 12.12 -4.21
N PHE A 48 4.66 10.97 -4.17
CA PHE A 48 4.52 9.93 -3.14
C PHE A 48 3.10 9.40 -2.98
N ARG A 49 2.84 8.25 -3.60
CA ARG A 49 1.73 7.37 -3.26
C ARG A 49 1.91 6.91 -1.81
N THR A 50 1.46 7.71 -0.84
CA THR A 50 1.01 7.16 0.44
C THR A 50 -0.12 6.23 0.06
N ILE A 51 0.16 4.93 0.16
CA ILE A 51 -0.81 3.88 -0.09
C ILE A 51 -1.86 4.05 1.01
N SER A 52 -2.92 4.80 0.71
CA SER A 52 -4.16 4.66 1.47
C SER A 52 -4.51 3.16 1.40
N PRO A 53 -4.74 2.48 2.53
CA PRO A 53 -5.36 1.17 2.49
C PRO A 53 -6.78 1.41 1.96
N SER A 54 -6.96 1.33 0.65
CA SER A 54 -8.30 1.05 0.14
C SER A 54 -8.74 -0.24 0.82
N PRO A 55 -9.90 -0.28 1.48
CA PRO A 55 -10.59 -1.54 1.67
C PRO A 55 -10.93 -2.02 0.26
N LEU A 56 -10.05 -2.85 -0.31
CA LEU A 56 -10.36 -3.67 -1.45
C LEU A 56 -11.42 -4.66 -0.96
N ILE A 57 -12.68 -4.24 -1.02
CA ILE A 57 -13.81 -5.15 -1.15
C ILE A 57 -13.83 -5.45 -2.65
N PRO A 58 -13.37 -6.62 -3.13
CA PRO A 58 -13.45 -6.93 -4.53
C PRO A 58 -14.87 -7.46 -4.80
N ASN A 59 -15.79 -6.54 -5.08
CA ASN A 59 -17.03 -6.90 -5.76
C ASN A 59 -16.82 -6.70 -7.27
N GLN A 60 -16.09 -7.62 -7.89
CA GLN A 60 -16.04 -7.74 -9.34
C GLN A 60 -16.54 -9.14 -9.71
N ASN A 61 -17.76 -9.17 -10.24
CA ASN A 61 -18.34 -10.32 -10.91
C ASN A 61 -17.48 -10.62 -12.15
N VAL A 62 -16.46 -11.47 -12.00
CA VAL A 62 -15.69 -12.04 -13.11
C VAL A 62 -16.23 -13.43 -13.39
N THR A 63 -16.73 -13.60 -14.61
CA THR A 63 -17.30 -14.83 -15.15
C THR A 63 -16.31 -16.00 -15.10
N VAL A 64 -16.85 -17.14 -14.69
CA VAL A 64 -16.20 -18.37 -14.26
C VAL A 64 -15.68 -19.17 -15.48
N ASP A 65 -14.36 -19.18 -15.68
CA ASP A 65 -13.60 -20.32 -16.24
C ASP A 65 -12.06 -20.14 -16.12
N ASN A 66 -11.60 -18.91 -15.89
CA ASN A 66 -10.18 -18.57 -15.61
C ASN A 66 -9.87 -18.32 -14.12
N ASN A 67 -10.77 -18.74 -13.22
CA ASN A 67 -10.71 -18.34 -11.81
C ASN A 67 -9.51 -18.92 -11.06
N GLU A 68 -9.11 -20.16 -11.32
CA GLU A 68 -8.06 -20.80 -10.52
C GLU A 68 -6.69 -20.14 -10.73
N TYR A 69 -6.24 -20.02 -11.99
CA TYR A 69 -4.98 -19.33 -12.31
C TYR A 69 -4.99 -17.86 -11.87
N LEU A 70 -6.13 -17.17 -12.03
CA LEU A 70 -6.26 -15.78 -11.57
C LEU A 70 -6.16 -15.68 -10.05
N ASN A 71 -6.82 -16.58 -9.32
CA ASN A 71 -6.75 -16.65 -7.86
C ASN A 71 -5.33 -16.99 -7.39
N GLU A 72 -4.64 -17.92 -8.05
CA GLU A 72 -3.23 -18.22 -7.80
C GLU A 72 -2.37 -16.97 -8.00
N TYR A 73 -2.50 -16.28 -9.14
CA TYR A 73 -1.74 -15.08 -9.46
C TYR A 73 -1.98 -13.95 -8.43
N LEU A 74 -3.24 -13.74 -8.04
CA LEU A 74 -3.60 -12.77 -7.00
C LEU A 74 -3.02 -13.17 -5.64
N GLY A 75 -3.07 -14.45 -5.29
CA GLY A 75 -2.44 -14.99 -4.07
C GLY A 75 -0.93 -14.74 -4.04
N VAL A 76 -0.24 -14.98 -5.15
CA VAL A 76 1.21 -14.72 -5.29
C VAL A 76 1.51 -13.23 -5.13
N ASN A 77 0.76 -12.36 -5.79
CA ASN A 77 0.98 -10.91 -5.69
C ASN A 77 0.76 -10.40 -4.25
N ASN A 78 -0.31 -10.85 -3.61
CA ASN A 78 -0.59 -10.51 -2.21
C ASN A 78 0.51 -11.03 -1.28
N LEU A 79 1.00 -12.26 -1.50
CA LEU A 79 2.10 -12.82 -0.74
C LEU A 79 3.38 -11.97 -0.88
N ILE A 80 3.78 -11.63 -2.11
CA ILE A 80 4.94 -10.75 -2.36
C ILE A 80 4.81 -9.45 -1.58
N ARG A 81 3.62 -8.82 -1.65
CA ARG A 81 3.36 -7.58 -0.94
C ARG A 81 3.41 -7.73 0.58
N CYS A 82 2.85 -8.82 1.13
CA CYS A 82 2.94 -9.10 2.57
C CYS A 82 4.38 -9.29 3.03
N TYR A 83 5.24 -9.92 2.23
CA TYR A 83 6.68 -10.01 2.55
C TYR A 83 7.36 -8.65 2.51
N GLN A 84 7.01 -7.79 1.56
CA GLN A 84 7.54 -6.42 1.52
C GLN A 84 7.12 -5.60 2.74
N GLU A 85 5.86 -5.71 3.17
CA GLU A 85 5.30 -4.94 4.28
C GLU A 85 5.71 -5.51 5.64
N LYS A 86 5.67 -6.83 5.84
CA LYS A 86 5.81 -7.49 7.15
C LYS A 86 6.97 -8.48 7.24
N GLY A 87 7.67 -8.78 6.15
CA GLY A 87 8.78 -9.76 6.15
C GLY A 87 9.90 -9.41 7.12
N HIS A 88 10.11 -8.11 7.37
CA HIS A 88 11.08 -7.64 8.35
C HIS A 88 10.74 -8.04 9.81
N HIS A 89 9.49 -8.38 10.13
CA HIS A 89 9.11 -8.85 11.46
C HIS A 89 9.65 -10.25 11.80
N ILE A 90 9.82 -11.09 10.77
CA ILE A 90 10.33 -12.46 10.88
C ILE A 90 11.80 -12.57 10.47
N ALA A 91 12.42 -11.46 10.06
CA ALA A 91 13.82 -11.45 9.64
C ALA A 91 14.74 -11.63 10.86
N ASN A 92 15.73 -12.50 10.71
CA ASN A 92 16.78 -12.67 11.72
C ASN A 92 17.82 -11.54 11.59
N ILE A 93 17.54 -10.41 12.24
CA ILE A 93 18.38 -9.22 12.19
C ILE A 93 19.35 -9.11 13.37
N ASP A 94 19.16 -9.92 14.42
CA ASP A 94 19.94 -9.82 15.66
C ASP A 94 21.13 -10.79 15.64
N PRO A 95 22.38 -10.29 15.47
CA PRO A 95 23.57 -11.16 15.48
C PRO A 95 23.89 -11.71 16.87
N LEU A 96 23.33 -11.13 17.94
CA LEU A 96 23.56 -11.56 19.33
C LEU A 96 22.53 -12.59 19.80
N GLY A 97 21.42 -12.76 19.08
CA GLY A 97 20.39 -13.76 19.37
C GLY A 97 19.63 -13.56 20.70
N VAL A 98 19.75 -12.38 21.32
CA VAL A 98 19.11 -12.08 22.61
C VAL A 98 17.68 -11.60 22.45
N ASN A 99 17.32 -11.07 21.28
CA ASN A 99 15.95 -10.63 20.96
C ASN A 99 15.06 -11.77 20.43
N TYR A 100 15.46 -13.04 20.64
CA TYR A 100 14.62 -14.19 20.34
C TYR A 100 13.49 -14.27 21.37
N GLU A 101 12.41 -13.54 21.11
CA GLU A 101 11.17 -13.74 21.85
C GLU A 101 10.50 -15.01 21.31
N PRO A 102 10.43 -16.10 22.10
CA PRO A 102 9.77 -17.34 21.68
C PRO A 102 8.27 -17.17 21.42
N PHE A 103 7.71 -16.01 21.79
CA PHE A 103 6.30 -15.66 21.61
C PHE A 103 6.05 -14.73 20.41
N ARG A 104 7.06 -14.39 19.60
CA ARG A 104 6.79 -13.72 18.32
C ARG A 104 5.98 -14.65 17.43
N LYS A 105 4.67 -14.43 17.42
CA LYS A 105 3.76 -15.13 16.53
C LYS A 105 4.01 -14.63 15.11
N ASN A 106 4.51 -15.52 14.26
CA ASN A 106 4.68 -15.20 12.85
C ASN A 106 3.33 -14.77 12.25
N PRO A 107 3.30 -13.67 11.48
CA PRO A 107 2.10 -13.25 10.77
C PRO A 107 1.59 -14.40 9.88
N ILE A 108 0.34 -14.81 10.08
CA ILE A 108 -0.26 -15.90 9.29
C ILE A 108 -0.31 -15.56 7.80
N GLU A 109 -0.36 -14.27 7.46
CA GLU A 109 -0.42 -13.77 6.09
C GLU A 109 0.89 -14.01 5.30
N LEU A 110 2.00 -14.32 5.98
CA LEU A 110 3.26 -14.71 5.34
C LEU A 110 3.30 -16.20 4.95
N THR A 111 2.27 -16.97 5.33
CA THR A 111 2.15 -18.40 5.01
C THR A 111 1.45 -18.61 3.67
N LEU A 112 1.97 -19.51 2.83
CA LEU A 112 1.39 -19.87 1.52
C LEU A 112 -0.10 -20.28 1.62
N SER A 113 -0.44 -21.12 2.61
CA SER A 113 -1.79 -21.64 2.82
C SER A 113 -2.82 -20.54 3.08
N TYR A 114 -2.43 -19.39 3.64
CA TYR A 114 -3.35 -18.28 3.89
C TYR A 114 -3.91 -17.70 2.58
N TRP A 115 -3.14 -17.77 1.50
CA TRP A 115 -3.52 -17.31 0.16
C TRP A 115 -4.00 -18.44 -0.76
N GLY A 116 -4.24 -19.64 -0.23
CA GLY A 116 -4.63 -20.81 -1.02
C GLY A 116 -3.52 -21.37 -1.91
N LEU A 117 -2.25 -21.04 -1.62
CA LEU A 117 -1.10 -21.56 -2.35
C LEU A 117 -0.55 -22.82 -1.68
N ASN A 118 -0.10 -23.77 -2.49
CA ASN A 118 0.50 -25.03 -2.06
C ASN A 118 1.91 -25.18 -2.63
N GLU A 119 2.67 -26.15 -2.15
CA GLU A 119 4.05 -26.42 -2.61
C GLU A 119 4.13 -26.71 -4.12
N SER A 120 3.09 -27.32 -4.70
CA SER A 120 2.99 -27.57 -6.14
C SER A 120 3.06 -26.27 -6.97
N HIS A 121 2.64 -25.14 -6.39
CA HIS A 121 2.68 -23.84 -7.05
C HIS A 121 4.08 -23.22 -7.04
N LEU A 122 5.01 -23.70 -6.20
CA LEU A 122 6.35 -23.10 -6.10
C LEU A 122 7.18 -23.25 -7.38
N ASN A 123 6.96 -24.33 -8.12
CA ASN A 123 7.67 -24.61 -9.37
C ASN A 123 7.00 -23.98 -10.60
N LYS A 124 5.81 -23.37 -10.45
CA LYS A 124 5.13 -22.68 -11.57
C LYS A 124 5.81 -21.33 -11.81
N ILE A 125 5.80 -20.89 -13.07
CA ILE A 125 6.31 -19.57 -13.47
C ILE A 125 5.17 -18.57 -13.38
N TYR A 126 5.40 -17.47 -12.67
CA TYR A 126 4.45 -16.37 -12.55
C TYR A 126 5.02 -15.10 -13.16
N GLN A 127 4.17 -14.31 -13.80
CA GLN A 127 4.54 -12.96 -14.22
C GLN A 127 4.67 -12.06 -12.99
N LEU A 128 5.73 -11.24 -12.97
CA LEU A 128 5.97 -10.33 -11.86
C LEU A 128 5.17 -9.03 -12.05
N PRO A 129 4.57 -8.48 -10.99
CA PRO A 129 3.99 -7.15 -11.03
C PRO A 129 5.04 -6.12 -11.43
N LYS A 130 4.67 -5.14 -12.28
CA LYS A 130 5.57 -4.02 -12.65
C LYS A 130 6.03 -3.17 -11.45
N THR A 131 5.44 -3.38 -10.28
CA THR A 131 5.76 -2.70 -9.03
C THR A 131 6.87 -3.39 -8.23
N THR A 132 7.34 -4.58 -8.66
CA THR A 132 8.42 -5.30 -7.97
C THR A 132 9.69 -5.37 -8.81
N TYR A 133 10.84 -5.41 -8.13
CA TYR A 133 12.18 -5.49 -8.75
C TYR A 133 12.86 -6.84 -8.49
N ILE A 134 12.13 -7.82 -7.95
CA ILE A 134 12.69 -9.13 -7.55
C ILE A 134 13.32 -9.88 -8.74
N GLY A 135 12.76 -9.74 -9.95
CA GLY A 135 13.26 -10.41 -11.16
C GLY A 135 14.43 -9.71 -11.86
N GLY A 136 14.86 -8.53 -11.39
CA GLY A 136 15.85 -7.71 -12.08
C GLY A 136 15.37 -7.33 -13.49
N THR A 137 15.98 -7.93 -14.51
CA THR A 137 15.60 -7.74 -15.93
C THR A 137 14.49 -8.70 -16.40
N LYS A 138 14.18 -9.74 -15.62
CA LYS A 138 13.16 -10.74 -15.97
C LYS A 138 11.78 -10.28 -15.54
N THR A 139 10.81 -10.49 -16.42
CA THR A 139 9.39 -10.17 -16.18
C THR A 139 8.60 -11.33 -15.57
N GLU A 140 9.23 -12.50 -15.43
CA GLU A 140 8.62 -13.72 -14.89
C GLU A 140 9.63 -14.52 -14.08
N LEU A 141 9.15 -15.20 -13.02
CA LEU A 141 9.98 -16.00 -12.11
C LEU A 141 9.14 -17.10 -11.46
N SER A 142 9.78 -18.22 -11.10
CA SER A 142 9.21 -19.20 -10.17
C SER A 142 9.27 -18.71 -8.72
N LEU A 143 8.49 -19.30 -7.82
CA LEU A 143 8.52 -18.92 -6.40
C LEU A 143 9.59 -19.66 -5.58
N LYS A 144 10.22 -20.68 -6.17
CA LYS A 144 11.33 -21.44 -5.59
C LYS A 144 12.67 -20.74 -5.79
#